data_AF-A0A8K0GA29-F1
#
_entry.id   AF-A0A8K0GA29-F1
#
_cell.length_a   1.000
_cell.length_b   1.000
_cell.length_c   1.000
_cell.angle_alpha   90.00
_cell.angle_beta   90.00
_cell.angle_gamma   90.00
#
_symmetry.space_group_name_H-M   'P 1'
#
loop_
_entity.id
_entity.type
_entity.pdbx_description
1 polymer ?
#
loop_
_entity_poly.entity_id
_entity_poly.type
_entity_poly.pdbx_seq_one_letter_code
_entity_poly.pdbx_strand_id
1 'polypeptide(L)'
;MIRIRVMSTKSFVVVGYPVSTRKRYYLASYRVAYRVAKTGKLHIVAENLILPAAMNMVEIRLSKQEIVEKLKKSPHFALQFDESTDVTDCPQFVVLVRFEADRSIIEDILFRKALSANTTGQCMYDLFLESTRDYEIDWTKCIVICSSGAKAMTGNKSGLVAKLKSIMPNFTWIHCFLYRSALASKVLPSDLNDVLKEVIKVVK
;
A
#
# COMPACT_ATOMS: atom_id res chain seq x y z
N MET A 1 24.58 15.93 28.03
CA MET A 1 23.67 15.68 29.17
C MET A 1 22.61 16.77 29.16
N ILE A 2 21.41 16.49 28.64
CA ILE A 2 20.31 17.48 28.61
C ILE A 2 19.10 16.84 29.30
N ARG A 3 18.80 17.38 30.48
CA ARG A 3 17.58 17.14 31.25
C ARG A 3 16.43 17.88 30.59
N ILE A 4 15.32 17.20 30.31
CA ILE A 4 14.05 17.86 29.99
C ILE A 4 13.03 17.47 31.06
N ARG A 5 12.57 18.49 31.79
CA ARG A 5 11.50 18.43 32.80
C ARG A 5 10.16 18.31 32.08
N VAL A 6 9.32 17.36 32.51
CA VAL A 6 7.92 17.27 32.11
C VAL A 6 7.14 18.34 32.86
N MET A 7 6.41 19.19 32.14
CA MET A 7 5.38 20.07 32.72
C MET A 7 4.00 19.75 32.15
N SER A 8 3.04 19.85 33.06
CA SER A 8 1.68 19.32 33.07
C SER A 8 0.71 19.93 32.05
N THR A 9 -0.26 19.08 31.65
CA THR A 9 -1.65 19.36 31.22
C THR A 9 -1.94 20.67 30.46
N LYS A 10 -2.29 20.54 29.17
CA LYS A 10 -3.37 21.30 28.52
C LYS A 10 -3.79 20.63 27.22
N SER A 11 -5.10 20.53 27.04
CA SER A 11 -5.83 19.95 25.93
C SER A 11 -5.34 20.52 24.59
N PHE A 12 -4.91 19.66 23.67
CA PHE A 12 -4.64 20.07 22.30
C PHE A 12 -5.90 19.89 21.44
N VAL A 13 -6.61 20.99 21.21
CA VAL A 13 -7.50 21.11 20.06
C VAL A 13 -6.61 21.20 18.82
N VAL A 14 -6.60 20.17 17.98
CA VAL A 14 -5.89 20.21 16.70
C VAL A 14 -6.85 20.76 15.64
N VAL A 15 -6.82 22.07 15.44
CA VAL A 15 -7.29 22.68 14.18
C VAL A 15 -6.08 22.72 13.23
N GLY A 16 -6.20 22.13 12.03
CA GLY A 16 -5.17 22.31 10.99
C GLY A 16 -5.15 21.28 9.86
N TYR A 17 -5.69 21.69 8.71
CA TYR A 17 -5.43 21.34 7.29
C TYR A 17 -5.35 19.85 6.82
N PRO A 18 -5.81 19.56 5.58
CA PRO A 18 -5.89 18.20 5.04
C PRO A 18 -4.50 17.68 4.66
N VAL A 19 -3.77 17.15 5.64
CA VAL A 19 -2.66 16.23 5.40
C VAL A 19 -3.24 14.95 4.82
N SER A 20 -2.69 14.45 3.70
CA SER A 20 -3.20 13.25 3.02
C SER A 20 -3.43 12.10 4.00
N THR A 21 -4.61 11.47 3.93
CA THR A 21 -5.11 10.52 4.93
C THR A 21 -4.09 9.42 5.28
N ARG A 22 -3.33 8.95 4.28
CA ARG A 22 -2.22 8.00 4.45
C ARG A 22 -1.18 8.42 5.49
N LYS A 23 -0.71 9.67 5.48
CA LYS A 23 0.33 10.15 6.42
C LYS A 23 -0.14 10.09 7.88
N ARG A 24 -1.46 10.21 8.13
CA ARG A 24 -2.04 10.13 9.47
C ARG A 24 -2.05 8.70 10.01
N TYR A 25 -2.35 7.72 9.17
CA TYR A 25 -2.30 6.31 9.55
C TYR A 25 -0.88 5.84 9.84
N TYR A 26 0.11 6.22 9.03
CA TYR A 26 1.52 5.93 9.30
C TYR A 26 2.02 6.56 10.61
N LEU A 27 1.65 7.82 10.86
CA LEU A 27 2.02 8.47 12.12
C LEU A 27 1.34 7.82 13.33
N ALA A 28 0.09 7.37 13.17
CA ALA A 28 -0.64 6.65 14.20
C ALA A 28 0.01 5.29 14.50
N SER A 29 0.33 4.49 13.47
CA SER A 29 0.99 3.19 13.65
C SER A 29 2.36 3.33 14.30
N TYR A 30 3.17 4.32 13.86
CA TYR A 30 4.46 4.65 14.48
C TYR A 30 4.30 5.01 15.97
N ARG A 31 3.32 5.85 16.30
CA ARG A 31 3.07 6.24 17.70
C ARG A 31 2.61 5.07 18.56
N VAL A 32 1.84 4.14 18.00
CA VAL A 32 1.46 2.89 18.68
C VAL A 32 2.69 2.04 18.94
N ALA A 33 3.51 1.76 17.91
CA ALA A 33 4.74 0.99 18.03
C ALA A 33 5.71 1.62 19.05
N TYR A 34 5.89 2.94 19.01
CA TYR A 34 6.74 3.68 19.95
C TYR A 34 6.26 3.57 21.40
N ARG A 35 4.94 3.64 21.63
CA ARG A 35 4.35 3.45 22.96
C ARG A 35 4.57 2.03 23.47
N VAL A 36 4.40 1.03 22.61
CA VAL A 36 4.66 -0.38 22.95
C VAL A 36 6.13 -0.63 23.24
N ALA A 37 7.05 -0.03 22.49
CA ALA A 37 8.49 -0.12 22.77
C ALA A 37 8.85 0.52 24.12
N LYS A 38 8.23 1.65 24.48
CA LYS A 38 8.46 2.34 25.76
C LYS A 38 7.97 1.60 27.00
N THR A 39 6.99 0.72 26.88
CA THR A 39 6.47 -0.02 28.05
C THR A 39 7.39 -1.18 28.47
N GLY A 40 8.35 -1.58 27.64
CA GLY A 40 9.29 -2.68 27.94
C GLY A 40 8.65 -4.07 28.04
N LYS A 41 7.33 -4.18 27.82
CA LYS A 41 6.53 -5.43 27.87
C LYS A 41 5.98 -5.78 26.49
N LEU A 42 6.87 -5.80 25.49
CA LEU A 42 6.51 -5.91 24.07
C LEU A 42 5.58 -7.09 23.76
N HIS A 43 5.80 -8.26 24.36
CA HIS A 43 4.98 -9.46 24.12
C HIS A 43 3.53 -9.27 24.62
N ILE A 44 3.35 -8.89 25.89
CA ILE A 44 2.00 -8.73 26.50
C ILE A 44 1.20 -7.62 25.82
N VAL A 45 1.83 -6.48 25.51
CA VAL A 45 1.13 -5.32 24.95
C VAL A 45 0.80 -5.53 23.46
N ALA A 46 1.68 -6.17 22.70
CA ALA A 46 1.40 -6.51 21.30
C ALA A 46 0.26 -7.52 21.19
N GLU A 47 0.28 -8.59 21.97
CA GLU A 47 -0.77 -9.62 21.93
C GLU A 47 -2.12 -9.12 22.44
N ASN A 48 -2.16 -8.32 23.52
CA ASN A 48 -3.43 -7.92 24.13
C ASN A 48 -4.05 -6.65 23.53
N LEU A 49 -3.27 -5.80 22.84
CA LEU A 49 -3.77 -4.52 22.32
C LEU A 49 -3.56 -4.37 20.82
N ILE A 50 -2.39 -4.72 20.29
CA ILE A 50 -2.12 -4.55 18.85
C ILE A 50 -2.86 -5.61 18.04
N LEU A 51 -2.82 -6.89 18.46
CA LEU A 51 -3.45 -7.97 17.72
C LEU A 51 -4.98 -7.78 17.62
N PRO A 52 -5.73 -7.48 18.70
CA PRO A 52 -7.16 -7.19 18.60
C PRO A 52 -7.45 -5.93 17.76
N ALA A 53 -6.62 -4.88 17.88
CA ALA A 53 -6.79 -3.69 17.05
C ALA A 53 -6.56 -3.99 15.56
N ALA A 54 -5.59 -4.84 15.22
CA ALA A 54 -5.35 -5.29 13.85
C ALA A 54 -6.52 -6.15 13.34
N MET A 55 -7.06 -7.05 14.17
CA MET A 55 -8.25 -7.82 13.83
C MET A 55 -9.46 -6.91 13.58
N ASN A 56 -9.71 -5.93 14.45
CA ASN A 56 -10.78 -4.95 14.27
C ASN A 56 -10.57 -4.11 13.00
N MET A 57 -9.33 -3.73 12.66
CA MET A 57 -9.04 -3.04 11.40
C MET A 57 -9.37 -3.90 10.17
N VAL A 58 -9.13 -5.22 10.24
CA VAL A 58 -9.50 -6.16 9.17
C VAL A 58 -11.01 -6.38 9.13
N GLU A 59 -11.70 -6.35 10.26
CA GLU A 59 -13.16 -6.50 10.34
C GLU A 59 -13.91 -5.26 9.83
N ILE A 60 -13.41 -4.05 10.13
CA ILE A 60 -13.97 -2.77 9.66
C ILE A 60 -13.70 -2.54 8.17
N ARG A 61 -12.71 -3.24 7.60
CA ARG A 61 -12.38 -3.17 6.18
C ARG A 61 -13.58 -3.62 5.35
N LEU A 62 -13.80 -2.96 4.21
CA LEU A 62 -14.81 -3.40 3.26
C LEU A 62 -14.54 -4.83 2.81
N SER A 63 -15.60 -5.63 2.74
CA SER A 63 -15.53 -6.92 2.09
C SER A 63 -15.16 -6.76 0.63
N LYS A 64 -14.60 -7.82 0.05
CA LYS A 64 -14.23 -7.84 -1.37
C LYS A 64 -15.43 -7.51 -2.27
N GLN A 65 -16.60 -8.03 -1.94
CA GLN A 65 -17.84 -7.78 -2.66
C GLN A 65 -18.23 -6.29 -2.60
N GLU A 66 -18.17 -5.67 -1.42
CA GLU A 66 -18.47 -4.24 -1.28
C GLU A 66 -17.49 -3.36 -2.05
N ILE A 67 -16.19 -3.70 -2.04
CA ILE A 67 -15.18 -3.00 -2.83
C ILE A 67 -15.54 -3.05 -4.31
N VAL A 68 -15.83 -4.25 -4.84
CA VAL A 68 -16.18 -4.45 -6.26
C VAL A 68 -17.44 -3.67 -6.62
N GLU A 69 -18.50 -3.76 -5.82
CA GLU A 69 -19.76 -3.07 -6.10
C GLU A 69 -19.65 -1.54 -6.05
N LYS A 70 -18.87 -1.00 -5.11
CA LYS A 70 -18.59 0.45 -5.09
C LYS A 70 -17.68 0.87 -6.24
N LEU A 71 -16.68 0.05 -6.58
CA LEU A 71 -15.74 0.30 -7.67
C LEU A 71 -16.44 0.35 -9.03
N LYS A 72 -17.38 -0.57 -9.30
CA LYS A 72 -18.21 -0.58 -10.53
C LYS A 72 -18.93 0.76 -10.76
N LYS A 73 -19.40 1.38 -9.67
CA LYS A 73 -20.14 2.65 -9.67
C LYS A 73 -19.22 3.87 -9.77
N SER A 74 -17.94 3.72 -9.45
CA SER A 74 -16.98 4.82 -9.54
C SER A 74 -16.83 5.28 -11.00
N PRO A 75 -16.81 6.60 -11.28
CA PRO A 75 -16.57 7.10 -12.64
C PRO A 75 -15.15 6.81 -13.11
N HIS A 76 -14.17 6.83 -12.20
CA HIS A 76 -12.76 6.59 -12.48
C HIS A 76 -12.08 5.89 -11.31
N PHE A 77 -11.00 5.17 -11.57
CA PHE A 77 -10.18 4.57 -10.52
C PHE A 77 -8.72 4.45 -10.94
N ALA A 78 -7.88 4.18 -9.96
CA ALA A 78 -6.47 3.85 -10.15
C ALA A 78 -6.16 2.47 -9.57
N LEU A 79 -5.24 1.77 -10.22
CA LEU A 79 -4.71 0.50 -9.75
C LEU A 79 -3.26 0.67 -9.30
N GLN A 80 -2.88 -0.05 -8.26
CA GLN A 80 -1.48 -0.20 -7.89
C GLN A 80 -1.14 -1.70 -7.85
N PHE A 81 -0.13 -2.07 -8.63
CA PHE A 81 0.42 -3.42 -8.69
C PHE A 81 1.71 -3.46 -7.89
N ASP A 82 1.78 -4.40 -6.96
CA ASP A 82 2.97 -4.62 -6.17
C ASP A 82 3.28 -6.11 -6.02
N GLU A 83 4.56 -6.39 -5.78
CA GLU A 83 5.05 -7.71 -5.42
C GLU A 83 5.50 -7.65 -3.96
N SER A 84 4.80 -8.39 -3.11
CA SER A 84 5.12 -8.55 -1.69
C SER A 84 5.64 -9.96 -1.44
N THR A 85 6.34 -10.20 -0.35
CA THR A 85 6.58 -11.56 0.16
C THR A 85 5.71 -11.81 1.39
N ASP A 86 5.33 -13.06 1.63
CA ASP A 86 4.70 -13.45 2.90
C ASP A 86 5.74 -13.90 3.93
N VAL A 87 5.26 -14.33 5.10
CA VAL A 87 6.13 -14.78 6.21
C VAL A 87 6.97 -16.02 5.89
N THR A 88 6.65 -16.71 4.79
CA THR A 88 7.41 -17.86 4.26
C THR A 88 8.28 -17.49 3.05
N ASP A 89 8.47 -16.19 2.80
CA ASP A 89 9.25 -15.66 1.67
C ASP A 89 8.66 -16.05 0.29
N CYS A 90 7.37 -16.37 0.24
CA CYS A 90 6.69 -16.66 -1.02
C CYS A 90 6.21 -15.35 -1.67
N PRO A 91 6.52 -15.12 -2.96
CA PRO A 91 6.11 -13.91 -3.65
C PRO A 91 4.59 -13.88 -3.85
N GLN A 92 3.98 -12.73 -3.61
CA GLN A 92 2.57 -12.46 -3.73
C GLN A 92 2.34 -11.27 -4.64
N PHE A 93 1.45 -11.44 -5.61
CA PHE A 93 0.93 -10.36 -6.43
C PHE A 93 -0.21 -9.68 -5.67
N VAL A 94 -0.01 -8.42 -5.33
CA VAL A 94 -0.99 -7.60 -4.60
C VAL A 94 -1.50 -6.52 -5.53
N VAL A 95 -2.83 -6.44 -5.66
CA VAL A 95 -3.50 -5.41 -6.44
C VAL A 95 -4.31 -4.54 -5.49
N LEU A 96 -3.93 -3.28 -5.41
CA LEU A 96 -4.66 -2.24 -4.68
C LEU A 96 -5.47 -1.43 -5.68
N VAL A 97 -6.66 -1.00 -5.24
CA VAL A 97 -7.50 -0.06 -5.99
C VAL A 97 -7.71 1.20 -5.19
N ARG A 98 -7.75 2.34 -5.89
CA ARG A 98 -8.02 3.65 -5.31
C ARG A 98 -9.11 4.33 -6.14
N PHE A 99 -10.22 4.65 -5.50
CA PHE A 99 -11.41 5.21 -6.16
C PHE A 99 -12.21 6.10 -5.21
N GLU A 100 -13.13 6.88 -5.75
CA GLU A 100 -14.06 7.69 -4.97
C GLU A 100 -15.37 6.93 -4.74
N ALA A 101 -15.82 6.85 -3.50
CA ALA A 101 -17.17 6.41 -3.15
C ALA A 101 -17.62 7.11 -1.87
N ASP A 102 -18.92 7.40 -1.78
CA ASP A 102 -19.54 8.05 -0.61
C ASP A 102 -18.82 9.36 -0.21
N ARG A 103 -18.41 10.16 -1.20
CA ARG A 103 -17.64 11.42 -1.03
C ARG A 103 -16.29 11.25 -0.34
N SER A 104 -15.76 10.04 -0.33
CA SER A 104 -14.48 9.68 0.29
C SER A 104 -13.61 8.93 -0.72
N ILE A 105 -12.29 9.09 -0.58
CA ILE A 105 -11.35 8.28 -1.34
C ILE A 105 -11.13 6.97 -0.60
N ILE A 106 -11.52 5.87 -1.22
CA ILE A 106 -11.28 4.52 -0.75
C ILE A 106 -10.00 4.02 -1.42
N GLU A 107 -9.13 3.44 -0.60
CA GLU A 107 -7.93 2.75 -1.07
C GLU A 107 -7.88 1.41 -0.37
N ASP A 108 -7.93 0.33 -1.15
CA ASP A 108 -7.99 -1.00 -0.55
C ASP A 108 -7.47 -2.11 -1.47
N ILE A 109 -7.17 -3.27 -0.88
CA ILE A 109 -6.72 -4.46 -1.64
C ILE A 109 -7.91 -5.01 -2.46
N LEU A 110 -7.79 -5.02 -3.78
CA LEU A 110 -8.76 -5.67 -4.67
C LEU A 110 -8.61 -7.19 -4.60
N PHE A 111 -7.38 -7.69 -4.71
CA PHE A 111 -7.04 -9.08 -4.43
C PHE A 111 -5.54 -9.24 -4.16
N ARG A 112 -5.19 -10.38 -3.57
CA ARG A 112 -3.82 -10.89 -3.48
C ARG A 112 -3.78 -12.35 -3.89
N LYS A 113 -2.74 -12.76 -4.60
CA LYS A 113 -2.53 -14.14 -5.05
C LYS A 113 -1.04 -14.48 -4.99
N ALA A 114 -0.72 -15.71 -4.58
CA ALA A 114 0.65 -16.20 -4.66
C ALA A 114 1.12 -16.22 -6.12
N LEU A 115 2.36 -15.79 -6.33
CA LEU A 115 3.03 -15.89 -7.62
C LEU A 115 3.74 -17.23 -7.71
N SER A 116 3.71 -17.84 -8.90
CA SER A 116 4.63 -18.93 -9.20
C SER A 116 6.07 -18.41 -9.27
N ALA A 117 7.06 -19.31 -9.19
CA ALA A 117 8.48 -18.95 -9.21
C ALA A 117 8.92 -18.05 -10.40
N ASN A 118 8.13 -18.01 -11.48
CA ASN A 118 8.39 -17.15 -12.64
C ASN A 118 7.58 -15.84 -12.57
N THR A 119 8.16 -14.81 -11.94
CA THR A 119 7.59 -13.46 -11.78
C THR A 119 7.65 -12.63 -13.07
N THR A 120 7.01 -13.12 -14.14
CA THR A 120 6.94 -12.42 -15.43
C THR A 120 5.70 -11.54 -15.55
N GLY A 121 5.78 -10.50 -16.38
CA GLY A 121 4.63 -9.63 -16.69
C GLY A 121 3.46 -10.38 -17.33
N GLN A 122 3.73 -11.49 -18.02
CA GLN A 122 2.68 -12.36 -18.58
C GLN A 122 1.93 -13.11 -17.47
N CYS A 123 2.65 -13.75 -16.55
CA CYS A 123 2.04 -14.47 -15.43
C CYS A 123 1.15 -13.55 -14.59
N MET A 124 1.60 -12.34 -14.28
CA MET A 124 0.80 -11.35 -13.55
C MET A 124 -0.43 -10.88 -14.33
N TYR A 125 -0.33 -10.76 -15.66
CA TYR A 125 -1.45 -10.37 -16.52
C TYR A 125 -2.53 -11.45 -16.54
N ASP A 126 -2.13 -12.72 -16.71
CA ASP A 126 -3.07 -13.85 -16.73
C ASP A 126 -3.75 -14.01 -15.36
N LEU A 127 -2.97 -13.89 -14.28
CA LEU A 127 -3.46 -13.94 -12.90
C LEU A 127 -4.43 -12.79 -12.60
N PHE A 128 -4.19 -11.61 -13.16
CA PHE A 128 -5.10 -10.48 -13.06
C PHE A 128 -6.43 -10.78 -13.75
N LEU A 129 -6.40 -11.21 -15.02
CA LEU A 129 -7.61 -11.54 -15.76
C LEU A 129 -8.43 -12.66 -15.11
N GLU A 130 -7.75 -13.71 -14.63
CA GLU A 130 -8.39 -14.82 -13.91
C GLU A 130 -9.02 -14.31 -12.61
N SER A 131 -8.27 -13.55 -11.81
CA SER A 131 -8.72 -13.08 -10.49
C SER A 131 -9.86 -12.09 -10.57
N THR A 132 -10.05 -11.39 -11.69
CA THR A 132 -11.08 -10.37 -11.86
C THR A 132 -12.16 -10.74 -12.86
N ARG A 133 -12.17 -11.98 -13.37
CA ARG A 133 -13.12 -12.43 -14.40
C ARG A 133 -14.57 -12.16 -14.02
N ASP A 134 -14.92 -12.46 -12.78
CA ASP A 134 -16.29 -12.39 -12.26
C ASP A 134 -16.63 -11.02 -11.65
N TYR A 135 -15.71 -10.04 -11.72
CA TYR A 135 -15.95 -8.74 -11.08
C TYR A 135 -16.73 -7.79 -11.98
N GLU A 136 -16.86 -8.05 -13.28
CA GLU A 136 -17.61 -7.21 -14.23
C GLU A 136 -17.25 -5.71 -14.12
N ILE A 137 -15.97 -5.40 -13.92
CA ILE A 137 -15.46 -4.03 -13.85
C ILE A 137 -15.18 -3.52 -15.26
N ASP A 138 -15.69 -2.32 -15.55
CA ASP A 138 -15.29 -1.58 -16.75
C ASP A 138 -13.87 -1.01 -16.57
N TRP A 139 -12.89 -1.75 -17.10
CA TRP A 139 -11.48 -1.40 -17.03
C TRP A 139 -11.12 -0.11 -17.80
N THR A 140 -11.97 0.35 -18.73
CA THR A 140 -11.71 1.58 -19.49
C THR A 140 -11.73 2.84 -18.63
N LYS A 141 -12.35 2.76 -17.43
CA LYS A 141 -12.38 3.80 -16.38
C LYS A 141 -11.09 3.89 -15.56
N CYS A 142 -10.14 2.99 -15.77
CA CYS A 142 -8.83 3.06 -15.13
C CYS A 142 -8.02 4.22 -15.71
N ILE A 143 -7.72 5.23 -14.90
CA ILE A 143 -7.00 6.44 -15.33
C ILE A 143 -5.52 6.39 -14.97
N VAL A 144 -5.14 5.61 -13.96
CA VAL A 144 -3.76 5.55 -13.47
C VAL A 144 -3.39 4.13 -13.06
N ILE A 145 -2.21 3.69 -13.47
CA ILE A 145 -1.58 2.46 -12.98
C ILE A 145 -0.27 2.82 -12.29
N CYS A 146 -0.12 2.39 -11.04
CA CYS A 146 1.09 2.54 -10.25
C CYS A 146 1.79 1.18 -10.11
N SER A 147 3.09 1.09 -10.34
CA SER A 147 3.86 -0.14 -10.07
C SER A 147 5.33 0.14 -9.79
N SER A 148 6.05 -0.89 -9.34
CA SER A 148 7.51 -0.83 -9.30
C SER A 148 8.06 -0.71 -10.73
N GLY A 149 9.16 0.02 -10.92
CA GLY A 149 9.83 0.13 -12.22
C GLY A 149 10.51 -1.17 -12.68
N ALA A 150 10.21 -2.31 -12.05
CA ALA A 150 10.81 -3.59 -12.40
C ALA A 150 10.49 -3.97 -13.85
N LYS A 151 11.41 -4.69 -14.50
CA LYS A 151 11.29 -5.11 -15.90
C LYS A 151 10.03 -5.95 -16.14
N ALA A 152 9.62 -6.78 -15.17
CA ALA A 152 8.40 -7.57 -15.24
C ALA A 152 7.12 -6.71 -15.21
N MET A 153 7.17 -5.53 -14.60
CA MET A 153 6.03 -4.59 -14.55
C MET A 153 6.01 -3.67 -15.76
N THR A 154 7.15 -3.10 -16.15
CA THR A 154 7.23 -1.96 -17.10
C THR A 154 7.88 -2.28 -18.44
N GLY A 155 8.33 -3.52 -18.66
CA GLY A 155 8.96 -3.93 -19.91
C GLY A 155 8.10 -3.58 -21.14
N ASN A 156 8.72 -2.97 -22.15
CA ASN A 156 8.00 -2.33 -23.27
C ASN A 156 7.02 -3.26 -24.03
N LYS A 157 7.31 -4.56 -24.10
CA LYS A 157 6.45 -5.57 -24.74
C LYS A 157 5.99 -6.68 -23.78
N SER A 158 6.84 -7.04 -22.82
CA SER A 158 6.62 -8.18 -21.91
C SER A 158 6.15 -7.78 -20.51
N GLY A 159 6.16 -6.48 -20.18
CA GLY A 159 5.75 -5.97 -18.88
C GLY A 159 4.23 -6.02 -18.70
N LEU A 160 3.79 -6.20 -17.45
CA LEU A 160 2.37 -6.15 -17.09
C LEU A 160 1.69 -4.88 -17.61
N VAL A 161 2.28 -3.71 -17.40
CA VAL A 161 1.74 -2.41 -17.81
C VAL A 161 1.55 -2.34 -19.33
N ALA A 162 2.50 -2.85 -20.11
CA ALA A 162 2.39 -2.87 -21.57
C ALA A 162 1.22 -3.76 -22.03
N LYS A 163 1.00 -4.89 -21.35
CA LYS A 163 -0.08 -5.83 -21.66
C LYS A 163 -1.45 -5.28 -21.29
N LEU A 164 -1.57 -4.59 -20.15
CA LEU A 164 -2.84 -4.02 -19.70
C LEU A 164 -3.39 -2.93 -20.63
N LYS A 165 -2.57 -2.35 -21.53
CA LYS A 165 -3.04 -1.38 -22.52
C LYS A 165 -4.12 -1.91 -23.47
N SER A 166 -4.20 -3.23 -23.69
CA SER A 166 -5.24 -3.82 -24.54
C SER A 166 -6.64 -3.72 -23.92
N ILE A 167 -6.73 -3.79 -22.59
CA ILE A 167 -7.99 -3.76 -21.84
C ILE A 167 -8.25 -2.40 -21.15
N MET A 168 -7.19 -1.62 -20.91
CA MET A 168 -7.21 -0.30 -20.31
C MET A 168 -6.46 0.66 -21.24
N PRO A 169 -7.12 1.26 -22.25
CA PRO A 169 -6.40 2.12 -23.21
C PRO A 169 -6.05 3.50 -22.65
N ASN A 170 -6.80 3.99 -21.65
CA ASN A 170 -6.77 5.39 -21.21
C ASN A 170 -5.85 5.68 -20.02
N PHE A 171 -5.24 4.66 -19.42
CA PHE A 171 -4.46 4.87 -18.19
C PHE A 171 -3.11 5.53 -18.47
N THR A 172 -2.65 6.33 -17.51
CA THR A 172 -1.26 6.78 -17.42
C THR A 172 -0.51 5.94 -16.39
N TRP A 173 0.67 5.43 -16.76
CA TRP A 173 1.52 4.73 -15.81
C TRP A 173 2.33 5.72 -14.98
N ILE A 174 2.40 5.48 -13.67
CA ILE A 174 3.26 6.21 -12.74
C ILE A 174 4.15 5.24 -11.97
N HIS A 175 5.38 5.68 -11.71
CA HIS A 175 6.32 4.90 -10.89
C HIS A 175 5.93 5.00 -9.40
N CYS A 176 5.89 3.87 -8.69
CA CYS A 176 5.63 3.84 -7.25
C CYS A 176 6.64 4.71 -6.47
N PHE A 177 6.11 5.63 -5.64
CA PHE A 177 6.92 6.60 -4.87
C PHE A 177 7.79 5.93 -3.80
N LEU A 178 7.33 4.83 -3.21
CA LEU A 178 8.07 4.09 -2.19
C LEU A 178 9.35 3.50 -2.79
N TYR A 179 9.26 2.93 -3.99
CA TYR A 179 10.43 2.43 -4.69
C TYR A 179 11.35 3.56 -5.18
N ARG A 180 10.81 4.71 -5.62
CA ARG A 180 11.63 5.88 -5.97
C ARG A 180 12.44 6.38 -4.78
N SER A 181 11.82 6.43 -3.60
CA SER A 181 12.51 6.81 -2.36
C SER A 181 13.60 5.79 -2.02
N ALA A 182 13.30 4.49 -2.19
CA ALA A 182 14.28 3.42 -2.00
C ALA A 182 15.43 3.40 -3.03
N LEU A 183 15.20 3.92 -4.24
CA LEU A 183 16.25 4.07 -5.23
C LEU A 183 17.09 5.32 -4.94
N ALA A 184 16.45 6.42 -4.53
CA ALA A 184 17.12 7.66 -4.16
C ALA A 184 18.09 7.44 -2.98
N SER A 185 17.72 6.61 -1.99
CA SER A 185 18.64 6.28 -0.88
C SER A 185 19.98 5.74 -1.36
N LYS A 186 20.01 4.95 -2.44
CA LYS A 186 21.26 4.40 -2.97
C LYS A 186 22.25 5.46 -3.48
N VAL A 187 21.76 6.67 -3.74
CA VAL A 187 22.55 7.80 -4.28
C VAL A 187 22.76 8.89 -3.21
N LEU A 188 22.15 8.74 -2.03
CA LEU A 188 22.28 9.71 -0.94
C LEU A 188 23.61 9.56 -0.18
N PRO A 189 24.14 10.66 0.38
CA PRO A 189 25.26 10.63 1.33
C PRO A 189 25.00 9.66 2.49
N SER A 190 26.05 9.04 3.04
CA SER A 190 25.98 7.97 4.05
C SER A 190 24.97 8.24 5.16
N ASP A 191 25.02 9.44 5.74
CA ASP A 191 24.25 9.79 6.93
C ASP A 191 22.74 9.86 6.65
N LEU A 192 22.36 10.28 5.43
CA LEU A 192 20.97 10.33 4.99
C LEU A 192 20.49 8.97 4.46
N ASN A 193 21.41 8.21 3.87
CA ASN A 193 21.16 6.90 3.31
C ASN A 193 20.82 5.88 4.40
N ASP A 194 21.50 5.93 5.54
CA ASP A 194 21.27 5.01 6.66
C ASP A 194 19.88 5.22 7.28
N VAL A 195 19.46 6.47 7.46
CA VAL A 195 18.10 6.79 7.92
C VAL A 195 17.06 6.30 6.90
N LEU A 196 17.29 6.53 5.59
CA LEU A 196 16.34 6.08 4.58
C LEU A 196 16.28 4.55 4.47
N LYS A 197 17.43 3.85 4.56
CA LYS A 197 17.51 2.38 4.52
C LYS A 197 16.73 1.75 5.67
N GLU A 198 16.85 2.30 6.87
CA GLU A 198 16.07 1.82 8.02
C GLU A 198 14.57 2.07 7.82
N VAL A 199 14.17 3.22 7.29
CA VAL A 199 12.76 3.47 6.93
C VAL A 199 12.26 2.50 5.86
N ILE A 200 13.08 2.19 4.84
CA ILE A 200 12.71 1.25 3.76
C ILE A 200 12.55 -0.18 4.29
N LYS A 201 13.44 -0.63 5.18
CA LYS A 201 13.34 -1.95 5.82
C LYS A 201 12.10 -2.13 6.70
N VAL A 202 11.55 -1.04 7.23
CA VAL A 202 10.33 -1.08 8.05
C VAL A 202 9.07 -1.12 7.16
N VAL A 203 9.17 -0.63 5.93
CA VAL A 203 8.03 -0.52 5.00
C VAL A 203 7.91 -1.74 4.07
N LYS A 204 9.03 -2.38 3.73
CA LYS A 204 9.08 -3.67 3.05
C LYS A 204 9.01 -4.81 4.05
#